data_AF-A0A940MYY7-F1
#
_entry.id   AF-A0A940MYY7-F1
#
_cell.length_a   1.000
_cell.length_b   1.000
_cell.length_c   1.000
_cell.angle_alpha   90.00
_cell.angle_beta   90.00
_cell.angle_gamma   90.00
#
_symmetry.space_group_name_H-M   'P 1'
#
loop_
_entity.id
_entity.type
_entity.pdbx_description
1 polymer ?
#
loop_
_entity_poly.entity_id
_entity_poly.type
_entity_poly.pdbx_seq_one_letter_code
_entity_poly.pdbx_strand_id
1 'polypeptide(L)'
;MGKLKAARAVHPYIVLVAAVLLPGAGQLLNRMPTRALIMLFFMLSLGFVTMQLAAPERSFVGRHAGGIFVYAIAVMDAYLIARYRWEMFRTRTVA
;
A
#
# COMPACT_ATOMS: atom_id res chain seq x y z
N MET A 1 -17.61 10.67 -22.90
CA MET A 1 -17.43 11.21 -21.53
C MET A 1 -18.16 10.30 -20.54
N GLY A 2 -17.55 9.17 -20.15
CA GLY A 2 -18.21 8.16 -19.32
C GLY A 2 -18.43 8.68 -17.91
N LYS A 3 -19.68 8.66 -17.42
CA LYS A 3 -20.00 8.96 -16.01
C LYS A 3 -19.19 8.00 -15.13
N LEU A 4 -18.10 8.49 -14.55
CA LEU A 4 -17.40 7.81 -13.46
C LEU A 4 -18.43 7.66 -12.35
N LYS A 5 -19.09 6.50 -12.27
CA LYS A 5 -19.79 6.08 -11.05
C LYS A 5 -18.80 6.34 -9.93
N ALA A 6 -19.09 7.31 -9.07
CA ALA A 6 -18.31 7.57 -7.88
C ALA A 6 -18.43 6.30 -7.03
N ALA A 7 -17.54 5.34 -7.31
CA ALA A 7 -17.48 4.09 -6.56
C ALA A 7 -17.26 4.52 -5.12
N ARG A 8 -18.22 4.16 -4.25
CA ARG A 8 -18.24 4.51 -2.83
C ARG A 8 -16.82 4.39 -2.28
N ALA A 9 -16.20 5.52 -1.97
CA ALA A 9 -14.84 5.53 -1.46
C ALA A 9 -14.86 4.78 -0.12
N VAL A 10 -14.01 3.76 0.01
CA VAL A 10 -13.84 3.06 1.29
C VAL A 10 -13.22 4.05 2.28
N HIS A 11 -13.66 4.00 3.53
CA HIS A 11 -13.16 4.91 4.56
C HIS A 11 -11.63 4.78 4.67
N PRO A 12 -10.84 5.88 4.64
CA PRO A 12 -9.38 5.81 4.60
C PRO A 12 -8.75 5.01 5.74
N TYR A 13 -9.31 5.06 6.94
CA TYR A 13 -8.82 4.27 8.07
C TYR A 13 -9.04 2.76 7.93
N ILE A 14 -10.10 2.32 7.22
CA ILE A 14 -10.29 0.88 6.94
C ILE A 14 -9.21 0.41 5.97
N VAL A 15 -8.90 1.22 4.96
CA VAL A 15 -7.81 0.93 4.01
C VAL A 15 -6.46 0.90 4.73
N LEU A 16 -6.22 1.83 5.65
CA LEU A 16 -5.00 1.86 6.46
C LEU A 16 -4.85 0.60 7.30
N VAL A 17 -5.88 0.21 8.06
CA VAL A 17 -5.86 -1.00 8.88
C VAL A 17 -5.59 -2.23 8.01
N ALA A 18 -6.27 -2.36 6.87
CA ALA A 18 -6.02 -3.48 5.95
C ALA A 18 -4.58 -3.50 5.44
N ALA A 19 -4.02 -2.34 5.06
CA ALA A 19 -2.64 -2.25 4.57
C ALA A 19 -1.59 -2.60 5.65
N VAL A 20 -1.83 -2.20 6.90
CA VAL A 20 -0.97 -2.52 8.06
C VAL A 20 -1.07 -3.99 8.47
N LEU A 21 -2.17 -4.67 8.21
CA LEU A 21 -2.33 -6.09 8.52
C LEU A 21 -1.76 -6.99 7.42
N LEU A 22 -1.90 -6.60 6.16
CA LEU A 22 -1.49 -7.44 5.03
C LEU A 22 -0.90 -6.61 3.87
N PRO A 23 0.30 -6.93 3.37
CA PRO A 23 0.87 -6.30 2.19
C PRO A 23 -0.08 -6.39 0.99
N GLY A 24 -0.32 -5.26 0.32
CA GLY A 24 -1.17 -5.19 -0.87
C GLY A 24 -2.68 -5.14 -0.60
N ALA A 25 -3.16 -5.44 0.61
CA ALA A 25 -4.60 -5.44 0.91
C ALA A 25 -5.24 -4.05 0.76
N GLY A 26 -4.53 -3.00 1.19
CA GLY A 26 -5.01 -1.62 1.01
C GLY A 26 -5.17 -1.24 -0.47
N GLN A 27 -4.24 -1.66 -1.33
CA GLN A 27 -4.33 -1.48 -2.77
C GLN A 27 -5.50 -2.27 -3.38
N LEU A 28 -5.77 -3.49 -2.91
CA LEU A 28 -6.92 -4.28 -3.34
C LEU A 28 -8.26 -3.61 -2.95
N LEU A 29 -8.37 -3.08 -1.73
CA LEU A 29 -9.54 -2.29 -1.31
C LEU A 29 -9.71 -1.01 -2.15
N ASN A 30 -8.61 -0.42 -2.59
CA ASN A 30 -8.60 0.68 -3.55
C ASN A 30 -8.84 0.26 -5.01
N ARG A 31 -9.11 -1.03 -5.29
CA ARG A 31 -9.29 -1.59 -6.63
C ARG A 31 -8.08 -1.39 -7.55
N MET A 32 -6.88 -1.54 -7.00
CA MET A 32 -5.60 -1.39 -7.70
C MET A 32 -4.78 -2.70 -7.65
N PRO A 33 -5.27 -3.82 -8.21
CA PRO A 33 -4.63 -5.12 -8.07
C PRO A 33 -3.23 -5.19 -8.68
N THR A 34 -3.02 -4.58 -9.86
CA THR A 34 -1.69 -4.52 -10.49
C THR A 34 -0.67 -3.85 -9.58
N ARG A 35 -1.10 -2.79 -8.86
CA ARG A 35 -0.21 -2.08 -7.96
C ARG A 35 0.09 -2.85 -6.68
N ALA A 36 -0.89 -3.59 -6.17
CA ALA A 36 -0.70 -4.52 -5.06
C ALA A 36 0.38 -5.56 -5.41
N LEU A 37 0.29 -6.16 -6.60
CA LEU A 37 1.24 -7.16 -7.09
C LEU A 37 2.64 -6.58 -7.30
N ILE A 38 2.74 -5.40 -7.91
CA ILE A 38 4.02 -4.71 -8.10
C ILE A 38 4.71 -4.47 -6.76
N MET A 39 4.00 -3.90 -5.78
CA MET A 39 4.57 -3.63 -4.46
C MET A 39 4.95 -4.92 -3.73
N LEU A 40 4.13 -5.96 -3.81
CA LEU A 40 4.44 -7.26 -3.21
C LEU A 40 5.69 -7.90 -3.84
N PHE A 41 5.79 -7.86 -5.17
CA PHE A 41 6.95 -8.36 -5.89
C PHE A 41 8.23 -7.62 -5.48
N PHE A 42 8.20 -6.29 -5.43
CA PHE A 42 9.34 -5.49 -4.99
C PHE A 42 9.67 -5.72 -3.53
N MET A 43 8.67 -5.85 -2.64
CA MET A 43 8.87 -6.15 -1.23
C MET A 43 9.64 -7.47 -1.05
N LEU A 44 9.22 -8.53 -1.74
CA LEU A 44 9.88 -9.82 -1.67
C LEU A 44 11.26 -9.78 -2.32
N SER A 45 11.41 -9.16 -3.49
CA SER A 45 12.68 -9.06 -4.21
C SER A 45 13.72 -8.26 -3.42
N LEU A 46 13.36 -7.07 -2.93
CA LEU A 46 14.27 -6.25 -2.12
C LEU A 46 14.54 -6.89 -0.75
N GLY A 47 13.53 -7.53 -0.15
CA GLY A 47 13.70 -8.29 1.08
C GLY A 47 14.72 -9.41 0.92
N PHE A 48 14.62 -10.18 -0.17
CA PHE A 48 15.57 -11.23 -0.50
C PHE A 48 16.97 -10.67 -0.79
N VAL A 49 17.09 -9.64 -1.63
CA VAL A 49 18.38 -9.01 -1.93
C VAL A 49 19.05 -8.47 -0.66
N THR A 50 18.30 -7.78 0.21
CA THR A 50 18.85 -7.28 1.47
C THR A 50 19.24 -8.41 2.43
N MET A 51 18.52 -9.52 2.43
CA MET A 51 18.88 -10.68 3.25
C MET A 51 20.20 -11.32 2.79
N GLN A 52 20.41 -11.39 1.48
CA GLN A 52 21.63 -11.96 0.88
C GLN A 52 22.85 -11.05 1.05
N LEU A 53 22.66 -9.73 1.06
CA LEU A 53 23.75 -8.75 1.16
C LEU A 53 24.08 -8.35 2.61
N ALA A 54 23.15 -8.55 3.54
CA ALA A 54 23.37 -8.18 4.93
C ALA A 54 24.40 -9.11 5.61
N ALA A 55 25.28 -8.51 6.40
CA ALA A 55 26.27 -9.26 7.15
C ALA A 55 25.63 -10.21 8.20
N PRO A 56 26.24 -11.35 8.52
CA PRO A 56 25.68 -12.35 9.43
C PRO A 56 25.36 -11.82 10.83
N GLU A 57 26.03 -10.79 11.30
CA GLU A 57 25.80 -10.17 12.60
C GLU A 57 24.64 -9.16 12.61
N ARG A 58 24.03 -8.85 11.45
CA ARG A 58 22.92 -7.90 11.37
C ARG A 58 21.63 -8.48 11.90
N SER A 59 20.86 -7.62 12.58
CA SER A 59 19.55 -7.93 13.14
C SER A 59 18.56 -8.39 12.07
N PHE A 60 17.51 -9.11 12.48
CA PHE A 60 16.46 -9.58 11.57
C PHE A 60 15.86 -8.45 10.72
N VAL A 61 15.58 -7.29 11.33
CA VAL A 61 15.08 -6.09 10.65
C VAL A 61 16.10 -5.56 9.65
N GLY A 62 17.39 -5.52 10.01
CA GLY A 62 18.45 -5.09 9.11
C GLY A 62 18.62 -6.00 7.89
N ARG A 63 18.48 -7.31 8.08
CA ARG A 63 18.52 -8.29 6.98
C ARG A 63 17.33 -8.20 6.04
N HIS A 64 16.17 -7.73 6.50
CA HIS A 64 14.96 -7.58 5.67
C HIS A 64 14.63 -6.12 5.36
N ALA A 65 15.59 -5.20 5.52
CA ALA A 65 15.36 -3.76 5.44
C ALA A 65 14.71 -3.34 4.13
N GLY A 66 15.07 -3.98 3.02
CA GLY A 66 14.49 -3.66 1.72
C GLY A 66 13.01 -4.00 1.61
N GLY A 67 12.61 -5.17 2.11
CA GLY A 67 11.20 -5.56 2.14
C GLY A 67 10.38 -4.71 3.10
N ILE A 68 10.93 -4.42 4.28
CA ILE A 68 10.29 -3.55 5.28
C ILE A 68 10.10 -2.13 4.73
N PHE A 69 11.09 -1.61 4.00
CA PHE A 69 11.01 -0.31 3.34
C PHE A 69 9.87 -0.27 2.31
N VAL A 70 9.82 -1.22 1.37
CA VAL A 70 8.75 -1.28 0.36
C VAL A 70 7.39 -1.45 1.04
N TYR A 71 7.32 -2.23 2.12
CA TYR A 71 6.08 -2.41 2.87
C TYR A 71 5.58 -1.10 3.49
N ALA A 72 6.46 -0.33 4.14
CA ALA A 72 6.11 0.98 4.69
C ALA A 72 5.59 1.94 3.61
N ILE A 73 6.25 1.96 2.44
CA ILE A 73 5.80 2.74 1.28
C ILE A 73 4.42 2.26 0.81
N ALA A 74 4.20 0.95 0.72
CA ALA A 74 2.91 0.39 0.31
C ALA A 74 1.76 0.74 1.28
N VAL A 75 2.02 0.82 2.58
CA VAL A 75 1.03 1.26 3.57
C VAL A 75 0.67 2.73 3.37
N MET A 76 1.68 3.61 3.31
CA MET A 76 1.48 5.04 3.08
C MET A 76 0.69 5.29 1.79
N ASP A 77 1.10 4.60 0.75
CA ASP A 77 0.50 4.67 -0.56
C ASP A 77 -1.01 4.34 -0.58
N ALA A 78 -1.38 3.22 0.03
CA ALA A 78 -2.77 2.79 0.10
C ALA A 78 -3.65 3.81 0.84
N TYR A 79 -3.14 4.35 1.95
CA TYR A 79 -3.84 5.37 2.73
C TYR A 79 -3.99 6.69 1.97
N LEU A 80 -2.92 7.19 1.34
CA LEU A 80 -2.94 8.46 0.61
C LEU A 80 -3.96 8.43 -0.53
N ILE A 81 -4.02 7.33 -1.30
CA ILE A 81 -5.03 7.17 -2.35
C ILE A 81 -6.44 7.11 -1.79
N ALA A 82 -6.64 6.34 -0.72
CA ALA A 82 -7.95 6.25 -0.08
C ALA A 82 -8.40 7.62 0.43
N ARG A 83 -7.50 8.38 1.09
CA ARG A 83 -7.79 9.72 1.59
C ARG A 83 -8.12 10.69 0.47
N TYR A 84 -7.33 10.67 -0.61
CA TYR A 84 -7.59 11.51 -1.78
C TYR A 84 -8.97 11.24 -2.38
N ARG A 85 -9.32 9.96 -2.61
CA ARG A 85 -10.64 9.58 -3.15
C ARG A 85 -11.79 9.91 -2.20
N TRP A 86 -11.58 9.74 -0.90
CA TRP A 86 -12.56 10.08 0.12
C TRP A 86 -12.85 11.59 0.14
N GLU A 87 -11.81 12.42 0.07
CA GLU A 87 -11.95 13.88 0.00
C GLU A 87 -12.66 14.31 -1.28
N MET A 88 -12.29 13.76 -2.44
CA MET A 88 -12.99 14.03 -3.70
C MET A 88 -14.48 13.67 -3.64
N PHE A 89 -14.82 12.55 -3.00
CA PHE A 89 -16.21 12.14 -2.79
C PHE A 89 -16.93 13.14 -1.88
N ARG A 90 -16.31 13.52 -0.75
CA ARG A 90 -16.86 14.48 0.22
C ARG A 90 -17.11 15.85 -0.39
N THR A 91 -16.16 16.39 -1.17
CA THR A 91 -16.35 17.69 -1.84
C THR A 91 -17.47 17.64 -2.88
N ARG A 92 -17.59 16.54 -3.64
CA ARG A 92 -18.67 16.35 -4.64
C ARG A 92 -20.06 16.17 -4.04
N THR A 93 -20.18 15.75 -2.79
CA THR A 93 -21.49 15.63 -2.11
C THR A 93 -21.93 16.93 -1.44
N VAL A 94 -21.03 17.90 -1.27
CA VAL A 94 -21.31 19.20 -0.63
C VAL A 94 -21.55 20.30 -1.68
N ALA A 95 -21.10 20.10 -2.92
CA ALA A 95 -21.37 20.96 -4.08
C ALA A 95 -22.61 20.51 -4.84
#